data_AF-A0A1Y2K2E4-F1
#
_entry.id   AF-A0A1Y2K2E4-F1
#
_cell.length_a   1.000
_cell.length_b   1.000
_cell.length_c   1.000
_cell.angle_alpha   90.00
_cell.angle_beta   90.00
_cell.angle_gamma   90.00
#
_symmetry.space_group_name_H-M   'P 1'
#
loop_
_entity.id
_entity.type
_entity.pdbx_description
1 polymer ?
#
loop_
_entity_poly.entity_id
_entity_poly.type
_entity_poly.pdbx_seq_one_letter_code
_entity_poly.pdbx_strand_id
1 'polypeptide(L)'
;MALFQLTDWMQRMGVNVMSQNRMGRRATPVLSLLAATALLALGATQLRAEDAASGSSDSVAQGKALYAEGCMTGCHAARFGGDATKIFTRTDRKKNDIKAMAAMVSFCANQLNTGWFPEDEAMVTEYLNTEFYHLTK
;
A
#
# COMPACT_ATOMS: atom_id res chain seq x y z
N MET A 1 -45.34 -24.92 6.72
CA MET A 1 -43.88 -24.69 6.87
C MET A 1 -43.40 -23.97 5.62
N ALA A 2 -42.65 -22.87 5.80
CA ALA A 2 -42.22 -21.84 4.83
C ALA A 2 -43.06 -20.54 4.89
N LEU A 3 -42.34 -19.40 4.90
CA LEU A 3 -42.78 -18.00 4.75
C LEU A 3 -42.96 -17.10 5.99
N PHE A 4 -42.10 -17.15 7.03
CA PHE A 4 -42.15 -16.14 8.11
C PHE A 4 -40.80 -15.81 8.80
N GLN A 5 -39.66 -15.80 8.09
CA GLN A 5 -38.34 -15.56 8.73
C GLN A 5 -37.37 -14.66 7.93
N LEU A 6 -37.84 -13.73 7.09
CA LEU A 6 -36.92 -12.85 6.33
C LEU A 6 -37.13 -11.34 6.50
N THR A 7 -38.15 -10.90 7.24
CA THR A 7 -38.41 -9.45 7.46
C THR A 7 -37.98 -8.93 8.83
N ASP A 8 -37.49 -9.78 9.73
CA ASP A 8 -37.16 -9.42 11.12
C ASP A 8 -35.69 -8.96 11.32
N TRP A 9 -34.79 -9.28 10.38
CA TRP A 9 -33.36 -8.99 10.53
C TRP A 9 -32.98 -7.52 10.24
N MET A 10 -33.74 -6.82 9.38
CA MET A 10 -33.42 -5.45 8.99
C MET A 10 -33.87 -4.38 9.99
N GLN A 11 -34.76 -4.71 10.95
CA GLN A 11 -35.22 -3.77 11.99
C GLN A 11 -34.31 -3.77 13.24
N ARG A 12 -33.39 -4.74 13.36
CA ARG A 12 -32.55 -4.97 14.55
C ARG A 12 -31.13 -4.42 14.46
N MET A 13 -30.80 -3.72 13.37
CA MET A 13 -29.55 -2.93 13.24
C MET A 13 -29.82 -1.42 13.27
N GLY A 14 -30.95 -1.03 13.88
CA GLY A 14 -31.26 0.36 14.20
C GLY A 14 -30.31 0.93 15.27
N VAL A 15 -29.46 1.86 14.83
CA VAL A 15 -29.23 3.16 15.48
C VAL A 15 -29.44 3.19 17.00
N ASN A 16 -28.39 2.85 17.75
CA ASN A 16 -28.30 3.21 19.16
C ASN A 16 -27.61 4.58 19.30
N VAL A 17 -28.31 5.64 18.89
CA VAL A 17 -28.01 7.02 19.30
C VAL A 17 -28.85 7.29 20.54
N MET A 18 -28.25 7.09 21.72
CA MET A 18 -28.55 7.83 22.94
C MET A 18 -27.73 7.26 24.10
N SER A 19 -26.72 8.02 24.56
CA SER A 19 -26.80 8.56 25.92
C SER A 19 -25.71 9.59 26.12
N GLN A 20 -26.18 10.73 26.58
CA GLN A 20 -25.41 11.92 26.83
C GLN A 20 -24.46 11.72 28.04
N ASN A 21 -23.33 12.42 27.97
CA ASN A 21 -22.81 13.24 29.07
C ASN A 21 -22.33 12.52 30.36
N ARG A 22 -21.01 12.32 30.43
CA ARG A 22 -20.26 12.64 31.66
C ARG A 22 -19.01 13.43 31.31
N MET A 23 -19.21 14.71 31.00
CA MET A 23 -18.18 15.72 31.28
C MET A 23 -17.95 15.74 32.79
N GLY A 24 -16.76 15.35 33.21
CA GLY A 24 -16.41 15.28 34.61
C GLY A 24 -14.97 14.89 34.84
N ARG A 25 -14.09 15.91 34.83
CA ARG A 25 -13.02 16.13 35.83
C ARG A 25 -12.09 14.91 36.03
N ARG A 26 -10.80 14.98 35.72
CA ARG A 26 -9.84 15.87 36.38
C ARG A 26 -8.59 15.99 35.51
N ALA A 27 -8.28 17.21 35.09
CA ALA A 27 -6.91 17.60 34.84
C ALA A 27 -6.14 17.47 36.16
N THR A 28 -5.14 16.60 36.20
CA THR A 28 -4.16 16.46 37.29
C THR A 28 -2.78 16.33 36.66
N PRO A 29 -1.74 16.84 37.34
CA PRO A 29 -0.94 17.96 36.84
C PRO A 29 0.31 17.55 36.07
N VAL A 30 0.69 18.46 35.18
CA VAL A 30 2.05 18.71 34.69
C VAL A 30 3.00 18.82 35.89
N LEU A 31 3.63 17.72 36.34
CA LEU A 31 4.89 17.72 37.10
C LEU A 31 5.29 16.27 37.45
N SER A 32 6.04 15.62 36.57
CA SER A 32 6.96 14.55 36.98
C SER A 32 8.23 14.75 36.18
N LEU A 33 9.19 15.36 36.89
CA LEU A 33 10.59 15.63 36.57
C LEU A 33 11.18 14.59 35.58
N LEU A 34 11.68 14.96 34.40
CA LEU A 34 13.02 15.54 34.14
C LEU A 34 14.14 14.91 35.00
N ALA A 35 14.60 13.71 34.63
CA ALA A 35 16.00 13.32 34.79
C ALA A 35 16.33 12.09 33.92
N ALA A 36 17.35 12.25 33.06
CA ALA A 36 18.14 11.17 32.45
C ALA A 36 17.50 10.29 31.35
N THR A 37 17.45 10.79 30.12
CA THR A 37 17.84 10.02 28.91
C THR A 37 18.26 10.99 27.78
N ALA A 38 19.11 11.96 28.11
CA ALA A 38 19.85 12.72 27.11
C ALA A 38 21.03 11.87 26.59
N LEU A 39 20.78 10.72 25.96
CA LEU A 39 21.84 9.88 25.36
C LEU A 39 21.28 8.75 24.46
N LEU A 40 20.49 9.09 23.45
CA LEU A 40 20.42 8.28 22.23
C LEU A 40 20.67 9.19 21.01
N ALA A 41 21.90 9.73 20.96
CA ALA A 41 22.51 10.02 19.68
C ALA A 41 22.78 8.67 19.01
N LEU A 42 21.99 8.34 18.00
CA LEU A 42 22.42 7.60 16.82
C LEU A 42 21.31 7.80 15.79
N GLY A 43 21.30 8.99 15.17
CA GLY A 43 20.57 9.18 13.92
C GLY A 43 21.14 8.18 12.92
N ALA A 44 20.40 7.10 12.68
CA ALA A 44 20.68 6.20 11.59
C ALA A 44 20.39 6.95 10.29
N THR A 45 21.38 7.65 9.77
CA THR A 45 21.40 8.00 8.35
C THR A 45 21.45 6.68 7.59
N GLN A 46 20.29 6.18 7.18
CA GLN A 46 20.20 5.05 6.27
C GLN A 46 20.74 5.52 4.92
N LEU A 47 22.04 5.35 4.69
CA LEU A 47 22.59 5.31 3.33
C LEU A 47 22.00 4.04 2.70
N ARG A 48 20.96 4.17 1.85
CA ARG A 48 20.70 3.12 0.86
C ARG A 48 21.86 3.15 -0.11
N ALA A 49 22.58 2.04 -0.22
CA ALA A 49 23.55 1.85 -1.27
C ALA A 49 22.82 1.94 -2.62
N GLU A 50 23.35 2.77 -3.51
CA GLU A 50 22.89 2.99 -4.88
C GLU A 50 23.36 1.81 -5.73
N ASP A 51 22.73 0.64 -5.58
CA ASP A 51 22.93 -0.45 -6.53
C ASP A 51 22.04 -0.12 -7.74
N ALA A 52 22.66 0.39 -8.80
CA ALA A 52 21.97 0.67 -10.05
C ALA A 52 21.28 -0.62 -10.51
N ALA A 53 19.95 -0.67 -10.37
CA ALA A 53 19.12 -1.84 -10.61
C ALA A 53 19.36 -2.43 -12.01
N SER A 54 20.31 -3.34 -12.09
CA SER A 54 20.75 -4.01 -13.30
C SER A 54 20.18 -5.41 -13.30
N GLY A 55 18.87 -5.54 -13.57
CA GLY A 55 18.20 -6.80 -13.93
C GLY A 55 18.60 -8.05 -13.14
N SER A 56 18.88 -7.94 -11.85
CA SER A 56 19.28 -9.06 -10.99
C SER A 56 18.04 -9.75 -10.41
N SER A 57 18.18 -11.02 -10.02
CA SER A 57 17.13 -11.75 -9.29
C SER A 57 16.67 -11.02 -8.04
N ASP A 58 17.60 -10.30 -7.40
CA ASP A 58 17.37 -9.58 -6.16
C ASP A 58 16.53 -8.31 -6.41
N SER A 59 16.76 -7.63 -7.54
CA SER A 59 15.94 -6.50 -7.99
C SER A 59 14.51 -6.94 -8.29
N VAL A 60 14.32 -8.08 -8.98
CA VAL A 60 12.99 -8.65 -9.26
C VAL A 60 12.26 -9.01 -7.97
N ALA A 61 12.96 -9.63 -7.01
CA ALA A 61 12.38 -9.99 -5.71
C ALA A 61 11.96 -8.76 -4.89
N GLN A 62 12.79 -7.72 -4.86
CA GLN A 62 12.47 -6.45 -4.19
C GLN A 62 11.30 -5.74 -4.88
N GLY A 63 11.29 -5.68 -6.21
CA GLY A 63 10.18 -5.13 -6.99
C GLY A 63 8.87 -5.85 -6.74
N LYS A 64 8.90 -7.18 -6.56
CA LYS A 64 7.71 -7.96 -6.17
C LYS A 64 7.18 -7.56 -4.80
N ALA A 65 8.05 -7.37 -3.81
CA ALA A 65 7.66 -6.97 -2.46
C ALA A 65 7.03 -5.57 -2.48
N LEU A 66 7.69 -4.60 -3.12
CA LEU A 66 7.17 -3.25 -3.30
C LEU A 66 5.80 -3.26 -4.00
N TYR A 67 5.68 -4.02 -5.10
CA TYR A 67 4.40 -4.16 -5.81
C TYR A 67 3.28 -4.70 -4.91
N ALA A 68 3.58 -5.71 -4.08
CA ALA A 68 2.61 -6.31 -3.17
C ALA A 68 2.17 -5.34 -2.07
N GLU A 69 3.08 -4.52 -1.54
CA GLU A 69 2.81 -3.53 -0.50
C GLU A 69 2.03 -2.32 -1.02
N GLY A 70 2.33 -1.86 -2.23
CA GLY A 70 1.72 -0.66 -2.83
C GLY A 70 0.57 -1.00 -3.78
N CYS A 71 0.91 -1.25 -5.05
CA CYS A 71 -0.05 -1.31 -6.16
C CYS A 71 -1.12 -2.41 -5.99
N MET A 72 -0.71 -3.57 -5.46
CA MET A 72 -1.59 -4.74 -5.33
C MET A 72 -2.77 -4.47 -4.38
N THR A 73 -2.48 -3.97 -3.18
CA THR A 73 -3.45 -3.72 -2.10
C THR A 73 -4.09 -2.34 -2.21
N GLY A 74 -3.34 -1.35 -2.65
CA GLY A 74 -3.78 0.04 -2.72
C GLY A 74 -4.83 0.31 -3.80
N CYS A 75 -4.80 -0.44 -4.92
CA CYS A 75 -5.73 -0.18 -6.03
C CYS A 75 -6.13 -1.43 -6.84
N HIS A 76 -5.18 -2.31 -7.19
CA HIS A 76 -5.47 -3.38 -8.15
C HIS A 76 -6.48 -4.41 -7.63
N ALA A 77 -6.31 -4.92 -6.41
CA ALA A 77 -7.25 -5.89 -5.85
C ALA A 77 -8.67 -5.30 -5.75
N ALA A 78 -8.80 -4.05 -5.27
CA ALA A 78 -10.09 -3.38 -5.17
C ALA A 78 -10.75 -3.18 -6.54
N ARG A 79 -9.97 -2.83 -7.57
CA ARG A 79 -10.49 -2.56 -8.92
C ARG A 79 -10.79 -3.81 -9.73
N PHE A 80 -10.18 -4.95 -9.39
CA PHE A 80 -10.30 -6.21 -10.13
C PHE A 80 -10.94 -7.34 -9.32
N GLY A 81 -11.74 -7.00 -8.30
CA GLY A 81 -12.58 -7.96 -7.57
C GLY A 81 -11.77 -8.98 -6.77
N GLY A 82 -10.67 -8.53 -6.15
CA GLY A 82 -9.78 -9.34 -5.32
C GLY A 82 -8.58 -9.93 -6.08
N ASP A 83 -8.61 -9.95 -7.41
CA ASP A 83 -7.49 -10.46 -8.22
C ASP A 83 -6.70 -9.30 -8.84
N ALA A 84 -5.66 -8.89 -8.14
CA ALA A 84 -4.79 -7.80 -8.57
C ALA A 84 -3.98 -8.12 -9.83
N THR A 85 -3.83 -9.39 -10.23
CA THR A 85 -3.03 -9.78 -11.39
C THR A 85 -3.79 -9.62 -12.71
N LYS A 86 -5.13 -9.60 -12.67
CA LYS A 86 -5.98 -9.43 -13.85
C LYS A 86 -5.65 -8.20 -14.68
N ILE A 87 -5.17 -7.12 -14.06
CA ILE A 87 -4.77 -5.92 -14.80
C ILE A 87 -3.67 -6.22 -15.84
N PHE A 88 -2.78 -7.19 -15.55
CA PHE A 88 -1.63 -7.54 -16.38
C PHE A 88 -1.88 -8.72 -17.33
N THR A 89 -3.01 -9.41 -17.22
CA THR A 89 -3.35 -10.57 -18.08
C THR A 89 -4.49 -10.30 -19.06
N ARG A 90 -5.03 -9.09 -19.06
CA ARG A 90 -6.05 -8.64 -20.02
C ARG A 90 -5.57 -8.72 -21.47
N THR A 91 -6.50 -8.93 -22.38
CA THR A 91 -6.23 -8.95 -23.83
C THR A 91 -6.03 -7.56 -24.42
N ASP A 92 -6.60 -6.52 -23.80
CA ASP A 92 -6.54 -5.13 -24.26
C ASP A 92 -5.44 -4.30 -23.55
N ARG A 93 -4.32 -4.94 -23.17
CA ARG A 93 -3.19 -4.25 -22.53
C ARG A 93 -2.65 -3.15 -23.42
N LYS A 94 -2.50 -1.96 -22.85
CA LYS A 94 -2.09 -0.74 -23.57
C LYS A 94 -0.61 -0.38 -23.39
N LYS A 95 0.08 -1.02 -22.44
CA LYS A 95 1.48 -0.74 -22.14
C LYS A 95 2.33 -1.81 -22.78
N ASN A 96 2.79 -1.51 -24.00
CA ASN A 96 3.55 -2.41 -24.85
C ASN A 96 5.02 -1.96 -25.02
N ASP A 97 5.45 -1.02 -24.18
CA ASP A 97 6.79 -0.44 -24.17
C ASP A 97 7.24 -0.25 -22.71
N ILE A 98 8.53 -0.47 -22.44
CA ILE A 98 9.09 -0.44 -21.08
C ILE A 98 9.01 0.95 -20.46
N LYS A 99 9.21 2.02 -21.25
CA LYS A 99 9.14 3.41 -20.76
C LYS A 99 7.71 3.78 -20.44
N ALA A 100 6.76 3.36 -21.28
CA ALA A 100 5.34 3.55 -21.01
C ALA A 100 4.87 2.80 -19.75
N MET A 101 5.48 1.65 -19.45
CA MET A 101 5.22 0.91 -18.20
C MET A 101 5.83 1.62 -16.99
N ALA A 102 7.09 2.04 -17.05
CA ALA A 102 7.74 2.81 -15.99
C ALA A 102 6.95 4.08 -15.64
N ALA A 103 6.48 4.82 -16.65
CA ALA A 103 5.63 5.99 -16.44
C ALA A 103 4.30 5.66 -15.74
N MET A 104 3.72 4.48 -16.01
CA MET A 104 2.51 4.02 -15.32
C MET A 104 2.81 3.62 -13.87
N VAL A 105 3.95 2.95 -13.61
CA VAL A 105 4.40 2.63 -12.26
C VAL A 105 4.58 3.90 -11.44
N SER A 106 5.26 4.91 -11.99
CA SER A 106 5.43 6.21 -11.35
C SER A 106 4.10 6.92 -11.08
N PHE A 107 3.18 6.89 -12.03
CA PHE A 107 1.83 7.41 -11.82
C PHE A 107 1.14 6.72 -10.63
N CYS A 108 1.15 5.39 -10.58
CA CYS A 108 0.55 4.63 -9.48
C CYS A 108 1.24 4.91 -8.13
N ALA A 109 2.56 4.97 -8.09
CA ALA A 109 3.35 5.27 -6.90
C ALA A 109 2.96 6.64 -6.32
N ASN A 110 2.84 7.66 -7.18
CA ASN A 110 2.39 9.00 -6.79
C ASN A 110 0.93 9.01 -6.31
N GLN A 111 0.01 8.33 -7.00
CA GLN A 111 -1.39 8.25 -6.60
C GLN A 111 -1.58 7.57 -5.24
N LEU A 112 -0.70 6.64 -4.89
CA LEU A 112 -0.69 5.94 -3.61
C LEU A 112 0.22 6.61 -2.56
N ASN A 113 0.90 7.70 -2.93
CA ASN A 113 1.87 8.42 -2.09
C ASN A 113 2.88 7.47 -1.41
N THR A 114 3.44 6.53 -2.17
CA THR A 114 4.30 5.45 -1.63
C THR A 114 5.63 5.96 -1.08
N GLY A 115 6.08 7.14 -1.51
CA GLY A 115 7.41 7.68 -1.17
C GLY A 115 8.56 6.89 -1.79
N TRP A 116 8.27 6.09 -2.83
CA TRP A 116 9.28 5.33 -3.56
C TRP A 116 10.28 6.24 -4.26
N PHE A 117 11.54 5.84 -4.21
CA PHE A 117 12.58 6.46 -5.01
C PHE A 117 12.53 5.93 -6.45
N PRO A 118 13.15 6.62 -7.43
CA PRO A 118 13.18 6.15 -8.83
C PRO A 118 13.71 4.72 -8.98
N GLU A 119 14.62 4.29 -8.12
CA GLU A 119 15.17 2.94 -8.09
C GLU A 119 14.12 1.90 -7.68
N ASP A 120 13.29 2.21 -6.69
CA ASP A 120 12.19 1.37 -6.25
C ASP A 120 11.15 1.20 -7.38
N GLU A 121 10.81 2.28 -8.09
CA GLU A 121 9.94 2.24 -9.26
C GLU A 121 10.54 1.40 -10.41
N ALA A 122 11.86 1.49 -10.60
CA ALA A 122 12.58 0.67 -11.59
C ALA A 122 12.54 -0.81 -11.23
N MET A 123 12.73 -1.18 -9.95
CA MET A 123 12.62 -2.56 -9.49
C MET A 123 11.20 -3.12 -9.70
N VAL A 124 10.16 -2.35 -9.42
CA VAL A 124 8.77 -2.75 -9.69
C VAL A 124 8.54 -2.92 -11.19
N THR A 125 9.04 -1.99 -12.02
CA THR A 125 8.94 -2.09 -13.48
C THR A 125 9.64 -3.35 -14.01
N GLU A 126 10.81 -3.65 -13.48
CA GLU A 126 11.60 -4.85 -13.80
C GLU A 126 10.84 -6.13 -13.44
N TYR A 127 10.27 -6.19 -12.24
CA TYR A 127 9.43 -7.29 -11.78
C TYR A 127 8.24 -7.50 -12.73
N LEU A 128 7.50 -6.43 -13.05
CA LEU A 128 6.34 -6.53 -13.93
C LEU A 128 6.73 -6.98 -15.35
N ASN A 129 7.86 -6.49 -15.86
CA ASN A 129 8.36 -6.91 -17.16
C ASN A 129 8.77 -8.38 -17.16
N THR A 130 9.48 -8.83 -16.12
CA THR A 130 9.96 -10.21 -16.00
C THR A 130 8.81 -11.20 -15.87
N GLU A 131 7.77 -10.88 -15.11
CA GLU A 131 6.68 -11.82 -14.83
C GLU A 131 5.53 -11.79 -15.85
N PHE A 132 5.24 -10.64 -16.46
CA PHE A 132 3.98 -10.47 -17.21
C PHE A 132 4.13 -9.97 -18.66
N TYR A 133 5.14 -9.17 -18.96
CA TYR A 133 5.19 -8.43 -20.24
C TYR A 133 6.30 -8.87 -21.19
N HIS A 134 7.47 -9.25 -20.68
CA HIS A 134 8.64 -9.70 -21.45
C HIS A 134 9.03 -8.73 -22.59
N LEU A 135 8.93 -7.42 -22.35
CA LEU A 135 9.29 -6.38 -23.32
C LEU A 135 10.81 -6.24 -23.40
N THR A 136 11.28 -5.83 -24.57
CA THR A 136 12.68 -5.41 -24.77
C THR A 136 12.93 -4.10 -24.01
N LYS A 137 14.08 -4.03 -23.32
CA LYS A 137 14.51 -2.87 -22.54
C LYS A 137 15.29 -1.87 -23.38
#